data_AF-A0AAV3GKX1-F1
#
_entry.id   AF-A0AAV3GKX1-F1
#
_cell.length_a   1.000
_cell.length_b   1.000
_cell.length_c   1.000
_cell.angle_alpha   90.00
_cell.angle_beta   90.00
_cell.angle_gamma   90.00
#
_symmetry.space_group_name_H-M   'P 1'
#
loop_
_entity.id
_entity.type
_entity.pdbx_description
1 polymer ?
#
loop_
_entity_poly.entity_id
_entity_poly.type
_entity_poly.pdbx_seq_one_letter_code
_entity_poly.pdbx_strand_id
1 'polypeptide(L)'
;MENKQKLKRPIQRKIRFSKEENELINRKIEESFFPNFQNFALHLLIQGEIRHVDYSELNRLTTEIHKIGININQMARLANQFHEISSEDIKDLTDKVQSLNALVQSELNKLIKRKEQS
;
A
#
# COMPACT_ATOMS: atom_id res chain seq x y z
N MET A 1 12.10 46.77 33.03
CA MET A 1 11.13 46.18 32.09
C MET A 1 11.88 45.17 31.24
N GLU A 2 11.58 43.88 31.43
CA GLU A 2 12.29 42.78 30.76
C GLU A 2 12.07 42.82 29.24
N ASN A 3 13.18 42.89 28.50
CA ASN A 3 13.20 42.70 27.05
C ASN A 3 12.83 41.24 26.74
N LYS A 4 11.52 40.95 26.59
CA LYS A 4 11.04 39.65 26.11
C LYS A 4 11.44 39.49 24.65
N GLN A 5 12.57 38.82 24.42
CA GLN A 5 13.01 38.44 23.08
C GLN A 5 11.95 37.56 22.42
N LYS A 6 11.41 38.01 21.28
CA LYS A 6 10.46 37.22 20.49
C LYS A 6 11.22 36.15 19.71
N LEU A 7 10.83 34.90 19.90
CA LEU A 7 11.36 33.78 19.13
C LEU A 7 10.91 33.87 17.66
N LYS A 8 11.81 33.54 16.73
CA LYS A 8 11.48 33.43 15.29
C LYS A 8 10.38 32.40 15.01
N ARG A 9 10.26 31.38 15.87
CA ARG A 9 9.26 30.29 15.77
C ARG A 9 8.44 30.23 17.07
N PRO A 10 7.39 31.06 17.22
CA PRO A 10 6.63 31.16 18.47
C PRO A 10 5.59 30.05 18.66
N ILE A 11 5.23 29.33 17.60
CA ILE A 11 4.17 28.31 17.62
C ILE A 11 4.76 26.96 18.01
N GLN A 12 4.13 26.27 18.97
CA GLN A 12 4.52 24.94 19.43
C GLN A 12 3.50 23.88 18.99
N ARG A 13 3.98 22.72 18.55
CA ARG A 13 3.19 21.50 18.35
C ARG A 13 3.78 20.40 19.24
N LYS A 14 2.96 19.71 20.03
CA LYS A 14 3.40 18.64 20.92
C LYS A 14 3.29 17.30 20.21
N ILE A 15 4.33 16.48 20.32
CA ILE A 15 4.36 15.10 19.85
C ILE A 15 4.61 14.22 21.08
N ARG A 16 3.83 13.15 21.23
CA ARG A 16 3.97 12.18 22.31
C ARG A 16 4.58 10.91 21.74
N PHE A 17 5.52 10.31 22.47
CA PHE A 17 6.22 9.09 22.09
C PHE A 17 6.13 8.07 23.23
N SER A 18 6.13 6.78 22.89
CA SER A 18 6.53 5.73 23.81
C SER A 18 8.03 5.83 24.11
N LYS A 19 8.50 5.06 25.09
CA LYS A 19 9.94 5.01 25.41
C LYS A 19 10.75 4.49 24.22
N GLU A 20 10.26 3.42 23.59
CA GLU A 20 10.89 2.74 22.47
C GLU A 20 10.94 3.64 21.22
N GLU A 21 9.85 4.36 20.93
CA GLU A 21 9.80 5.33 19.84
C GLU A 21 10.80 6.47 20.03
N ASN A 22 10.93 6.98 21.26
CA ASN A 22 11.85 8.06 21.58
C ASN A 22 13.33 7.60 21.45
N GLU A 23 13.65 6.38 21.91
CA GLU A 23 14.98 5.79 21.73
C GLU A 23 15.33 5.58 20.25
N LEU A 24 14.35 5.16 19.44
CA LEU A 24 14.55 5.04 17.99
C LEU A 24 14.80 6.39 17.32
N ILE A 25 14.04 7.43 17.69
CA ILE A 25 14.24 8.77 17.15
C ILE A 25 15.60 9.33 17.54
N ASN A 26 16.05 9.12 18.78
CA ASN A 26 17.36 9.59 19.21
C ASN A 26 18.49 8.97 18.37
N ARG A 27 18.44 7.64 18.13
CA ARG A 27 19.39 6.97 17.23
C ARG A 27 19.36 7.55 15.82
N LYS A 28 18.16 7.78 15.26
CA LYS A 28 18.01 8.41 13.94
C LYS A 28 18.56 9.83 13.88
N ILE A 29 18.49 10.59 14.98
CA ILE A 29 19.08 11.94 15.06
C ILE A 29 20.60 11.82 15.07
N GLU A 30 21.16 10.92 15.89
CA GLU A 30 22.61 10.68 15.98
C GLU A 30 23.21 10.23 14.64
N GLU A 31 22.48 9.43 13.87
CA GLU A 31 22.88 8.98 12.53
C GLU A 31 22.69 10.06 11.44
N SER A 32 22.00 11.17 11.76
CA SER A 32 21.70 12.24 10.80
C SER A 32 22.69 13.40 10.91
N PHE A 33 22.62 14.32 9.94
CA PHE A 33 23.36 15.59 10.00
C PHE A 33 22.68 16.65 10.90
N PHE A 34 21.59 16.31 11.60
CA PHE A 34 20.85 17.25 12.44
C PHE A 34 21.32 17.21 13.90
N PRO A 35 21.62 18.37 14.52
CA PRO A 35 22.21 18.41 15.86
C PRO A 35 21.20 18.19 17.00
N ASN A 36 19.90 18.23 16.72
CA ASN A 36 18.86 18.09 17.74
C ASN A 36 17.49 17.75 17.13
N PHE A 37 16.57 17.32 18.00
CA PHE A 37 15.19 16.97 17.64
C PHE A 37 14.43 18.11 16.96
N GLN A 38 14.60 19.37 17.39
CA GLN A 38 13.88 20.50 16.79
C GLN A 38 14.21 20.67 15.31
N ASN A 39 15.50 20.61 14.93
CA ASN A 39 15.92 20.74 13.55
C ASN A 39 15.57 19.48 12.73
N PHE A 40 15.74 18.29 13.32
CA PHE A 40 15.38 17.02 12.69
C PHE A 40 13.89 16.95 12.37
N ALA A 41 13.02 17.19 13.36
CA ALA A 41 11.58 17.16 13.20
C ALA A 41 11.09 18.25 12.25
N LEU A 42 11.62 19.46 12.34
CA LEU A 42 11.23 20.55 11.43
C LEU A 42 11.60 20.25 9.98
N HIS A 43 12.79 19.72 9.73
CA HIS A 43 13.20 19.34 8.39
C HIS A 43 12.32 18.21 7.87
N LEU A 44 12.10 17.15 8.65
CA LEU A 44 11.29 16.00 8.24
C LEU A 44 9.82 16.36 8.02
N LEU A 45 9.23 17.24 8.85
CA LEU A 45 7.82 17.64 8.72
C LEU A 45 7.57 18.59 7.55
N ILE A 46 8.58 19.32 7.08
CA ILE A 46 8.46 20.26 5.95
C ILE A 46 8.92 19.63 4.64
N GLN A 47 10.04 18.90 4.66
CA GLN A 47 10.68 18.31 3.48
C GLN A 47 10.33 16.83 3.29
N GLY A 48 9.74 16.19 4.29
CA GLY A 48 9.30 14.80 4.17
C GLY A 48 8.33 14.68 3.00
N GLU A 49 8.68 13.81 2.06
CA GLU A 49 7.80 13.51 0.94
C GLU A 49 6.63 12.67 1.45
N ILE A 50 5.40 13.15 1.25
CA ILE A 50 4.21 12.33 1.41
C ILE A 50 4.00 11.61 0.08
N ARG A 51 4.46 10.36 -0.02
CA ARG A 51 4.20 9.55 -1.21
C ARG A 51 2.77 9.03 -1.17
N HIS A 52 1.93 9.59 -2.02
CA HIS A 52 0.62 9.03 -2.32
C HIS A 52 0.76 8.02 -3.46
N VAL A 53 0.70 6.73 -3.15
CA VAL A 53 0.68 5.69 -4.19
C VAL A 53 -0.77 5.52 -4.65
N ASP A 54 -1.07 6.01 -5.84
CA ASP A 54 -2.38 5.81 -6.46
C ASP A 54 -2.48 4.40 -7.07
N TYR A 55 -3.36 3.57 -6.50
CA TYR A 55 -3.64 2.20 -6.97
C TYR A 55 -4.88 2.10 -7.87
N SER A 56 -5.44 3.23 -8.30
CA SER A 56 -6.67 3.28 -9.12
C SER A 56 -6.58 2.39 -10.38
N GLU A 57 -5.46 2.46 -11.10
CA GLU A 57 -5.24 1.66 -12.32
C GLU A 57 -5.10 0.16 -12.02
N LEU A 58 -4.48 -0.19 -10.89
CA LEU A 58 -4.32 -1.57 -10.44
C LEU A 58 -5.69 -2.19 -10.07
N ASN A 59 -6.55 -1.39 -9.43
CA ASN A 59 -7.93 -1.77 -9.10
C ASN A 59 -8.79 -1.91 -10.36
N ARG A 60 -8.62 -1.04 -11.35
CA ARG A 60 -9.29 -1.16 -12.67
C ARG A 60 -8.90 -2.45 -13.37
N LEU A 61 -7.60 -2.76 -13.44
CA LEU A 61 -7.12 -4.00 -14.05
C LEU A 61 -7.71 -5.24 -13.37
N THR A 62 -7.74 -5.25 -12.04
CA THR A 62 -8.33 -6.34 -11.25
C THR A 62 -9.82 -6.53 -11.55
N THR A 63 -10.54 -5.42 -11.72
CA THR A 63 -11.97 -5.43 -12.06
C THR A 63 -12.22 -6.03 -13.44
N GLU A 64 -11.40 -5.69 -14.44
CA GLU A 64 -11.52 -6.26 -15.79
C GLU A 64 -11.19 -7.75 -15.81
N ILE A 65 -10.15 -8.17 -15.09
CA ILE A 65 -9.82 -9.60 -14.93
C ILE A 65 -10.99 -10.35 -14.27
N HIS A 66 -11.61 -9.76 -13.26
CA HIS A 66 -12.79 -10.36 -12.61
C HIS A 66 -13.96 -10.55 -13.58
N LYS A 67 -14.25 -9.55 -14.44
CA LYS A 67 -15.28 -9.66 -15.47
C LYS A 67 -14.98 -10.78 -16.47
N ILE A 68 -13.72 -10.93 -16.89
CA ILE A 68 -13.30 -12.04 -17.74
C ILE A 68 -13.56 -13.38 -17.04
N GLY A 69 -13.21 -13.49 -15.75
CA GLY A 69 -13.48 -14.68 -14.96
C GLY A 69 -14.97 -15.03 -14.86
N ILE A 70 -15.84 -14.04 -14.70
CA ILE A 70 -17.31 -14.23 -14.72
C ILE A 70 -17.76 -14.78 -16.08
N ASN A 71 -17.30 -14.19 -17.19
CA ASN A 71 -17.69 -14.60 -18.53
C ASN A 71 -17.23 -16.04 -18.84
N ILE A 72 -16.00 -16.40 -18.45
CA ILE A 72 -15.52 -17.78 -18.63
C ILE A 72 -16.35 -18.76 -17.81
N ASN A 73 -16.70 -18.43 -16.57
CA ASN A 73 -17.54 -19.29 -15.74
C ASN A 73 -18.96 -19.46 -16.32
N GLN A 74 -19.51 -18.44 -16.98
CA GLN A 74 -20.78 -18.56 -17.70
C GLN A 74 -20.67 -19.49 -18.92
N MET A 75 -19.59 -19.37 -19.72
CA MET A 75 -19.33 -20.26 -20.84
C MET A 75 -19.15 -21.72 -20.39
N ALA A 76 -18.43 -21.93 -19.30
CA ALA A 76 -18.29 -23.23 -18.63
C ALA A 76 -19.66 -23.83 -18.28
N ARG A 77 -20.55 -23.05 -17.64
CA ARG A 77 -21.90 -23.50 -17.30
C ARG A 77 -22.76 -23.82 -18.53
N LEU A 78 -22.67 -23.01 -19.59
CA LEU A 78 -23.38 -23.27 -20.86
C LEU A 78 -22.88 -24.56 -21.51
N ALA A 79 -21.57 -24.76 -21.61
CA ALA A 79 -20.99 -25.98 -22.18
C ALA A 79 -21.42 -27.24 -21.40
N ASN A 80 -21.51 -27.16 -20.07
CA ASN A 80 -22.03 -28.24 -19.22
C ASN A 80 -23.49 -28.56 -19.56
N GLN A 81 -24.29 -27.56 -19.90
CA GLN A 81 -25.72 -27.71 -20.22
C GLN A 81 -25.94 -28.39 -21.58
N PHE A 82 -25.08 -28.13 -22.57
CA PHE A 82 -25.22 -28.68 -23.92
C PHE A 82 -24.55 -30.05 -24.13
N HIS A 83 -23.86 -30.61 -23.12
CA HIS A 83 -23.13 -31.89 -23.21
C HIS A 83 -22.08 -31.94 -24.36
N GLU A 84 -21.71 -30.80 -24.94
CA GLU A 84 -20.74 -30.70 -26.04
C GLU A 84 -19.29 -30.83 -25.56
N ILE A 85 -19.05 -30.69 -24.25
CA ILE A 85 -17.73 -30.71 -23.61
C ILE A 85 -17.82 -31.55 -22.33
N SER A 86 -16.77 -32.33 -22.03
CA SER A 86 -16.74 -33.13 -20.79
C SER A 86 -16.80 -32.21 -19.56
N SER A 87 -17.56 -32.63 -18.55
CA SER A 87 -17.61 -31.96 -17.25
C SER A 87 -16.22 -31.81 -16.60
N GLU A 88 -15.28 -32.69 -16.95
CA GLU A 88 -13.88 -32.60 -16.50
C GLU A 88 -13.12 -31.43 -17.14
N ASP A 89 -13.29 -31.19 -18.45
CA ASP A 89 -12.62 -30.08 -19.16
C ASP A 89 -13.15 -28.73 -18.66
N ILE A 90 -14.44 -28.66 -18.37
CA ILE A 90 -15.08 -27.45 -17.83
C ILE A 90 -14.60 -27.17 -16.40
N LYS A 91 -14.46 -28.21 -15.59
CA LYS A 91 -13.90 -28.10 -14.25
C LYS A 91 -12.45 -27.63 -14.29
N ASP A 92 -11.62 -28.23 -15.15
CA ASP A 92 -10.21 -27.83 -15.32
C ASP A 92 -10.06 -26.37 -15.78
N LEU A 93 -10.91 -25.91 -16.72
CA LEU A 93 -10.95 -24.51 -17.14
C LEU A 93 -11.34 -23.57 -15.99
N THR A 94 -12.36 -23.95 -15.21
CA THR A 94 -12.83 -23.16 -14.06
C THR A 94 -11.74 -23.05 -12.99
N ASP A 95 -11.08 -24.17 -12.69
CA ASP A 95 -10.00 -24.26 -11.71
C ASP A 95 -8.77 -23.42 -12.14
N LYS A 96 -8.43 -23.44 -13.44
CA LYS A 96 -7.37 -22.59 -14.01
C LYS A 96 -7.69 -21.11 -13.91
N VAL A 97 -8.93 -20.71 -14.17
CA VAL A 97 -9.36 -19.30 -14.02
C VAL A 97 -9.35 -18.86 -12.57
N GLN A 98 -9.82 -19.69 -11.64
CA GLN A 98 -9.71 -19.41 -10.21
C GLN A 98 -8.25 -19.29 -9.76
N SER A 99 -7.39 -20.19 -10.23
CA SER A 99 -5.96 -20.16 -9.93
C SER A 99 -5.29 -18.90 -10.47
N LEU A 100 -5.63 -18.48 -11.69
CA LEU A 100 -5.15 -17.23 -12.28
C LEU A 100 -5.62 -16.01 -11.48
N ASN A 101 -6.90 -15.97 -11.09
CA ASN A 101 -7.44 -14.90 -10.25
C ASN A 101 -6.71 -14.83 -8.91
N ALA A 102 -6.50 -15.96 -8.24
CA ALA A 102 -5.79 -16.02 -6.96
C ALA A 102 -4.32 -15.57 -7.11
N LEU A 103 -3.64 -16.00 -8.18
CA LEU A 103 -2.26 -15.61 -8.47
C LEU A 103 -2.16 -14.09 -8.70
N VAL A 104 -3.00 -13.53 -9.56
CA VAL A 104 -3.04 -12.09 -9.85
C VAL A 104 -3.26 -11.28 -8.58
N GLN A 105 -4.24 -11.66 -7.76
CA GLN A 105 -4.50 -11.01 -6.46
C GLN A 105 -3.29 -11.08 -5.54
N SER A 106 -2.61 -12.23 -5.47
CA SER A 106 -1.45 -12.41 -4.61
C SER A 106 -0.25 -11.55 -5.06
N GLU A 107 0.01 -11.46 -6.36
CA GLU A 107 1.11 -10.67 -6.91
C GLU A 107 0.84 -9.17 -6.82
N LEU A 108 -0.41 -8.73 -7.04
CA LEU A 108 -0.85 -7.36 -6.77
C LEU A 108 -0.58 -6.98 -5.31
N ASN A 109 -1.00 -7.81 -4.36
CA ASN A 109 -0.81 -7.54 -2.93
C ASN A 109 0.67 -7.47 -2.55
N LYS A 110 1.53 -8.30 -3.17
CA LYS A 110 3.00 -8.21 -3.00
C LYS A 110 3.55 -6.90 -3.55
N LEU A 111 3.10 -6.46 -4.73
CA LEU A 111 3.52 -5.19 -5.35
C LEU A 111 3.09 -3.98 -4.51
N ILE A 112 1.87 -3.98 -3.98
CA ILE A 112 1.37 -2.95 -3.06
C ILE A 112 2.29 -2.86 -1.83
N LYS A 113 2.53 -3.99 -1.14
CA LYS A 113 3.41 -4.04 0.05
C LYS A 113 4.84 -3.59 -0.23
N ARG A 114 5.43 -3.97 -1.37
CA ARG A 114 6.78 -3.53 -1.75
C ARG A 114 6.86 -2.02 -1.97
N LYS A 115 5.80 -1.42 -2.57
CA LYS A 115 5.70 0.02 -2.81
C LYS A 115 5.42 0.83 -1.55
N GLU A 116 4.74 0.25 -0.56
CA GLU A 116 4.54 0.89 0.76
C GLU A 116 5.83 0.88 1.62
N GLN A 117 6.76 -0.03 1.34
CA GLN A 117 8.01 -0.21 2.10
C GLN A 117 9.24 0.48 1.47
N SER A 118 9.14 1.00 0.25
CA SER A 118 10.20 1.77 -0.45
C SER A 118 9.96 3.26 -0.33
#